data_AF-A0A9E5FGC3-F1
#
_entry.id   AF-A0A9E5FGC3-F1
#
_cell.length_a   1.000
_cell.length_b   1.000
_cell.length_c   1.000
_cell.angle_alpha   90.00
_cell.angle_beta   90.00
_cell.angle_gamma   90.00
#
_symmetry.space_group_name_H-M   'P 1'
#
loop_
_entity.id
_entity.type
_entity.pdbx_description
1 polymer ?
#
loop_
_entity_poly.entity_id
_entity_poly.type
_entity_poly.pdbx_seq_one_letter_code
_entity_poly.pdbx_strand_id
1 'polypeptide(L)'
;MESFANKGVAAIAIDARYHGERNGARNKAEGYTEAITRAWQDPDPRREHPWFYDTCWDLWRLVDVLQKRDDIDPNRIGMLGTSMGGIQTWLAASVDE
;
A
#
# COMPACT_ATOMS: atom_id res chain seq x y z
N MET A 1 12.10 -11.75 1.15
CA MET A 1 12.84 -10.55 1.62
C MET A 1 14.32 -10.82 1.78
N GLU A 2 14.74 -11.96 2.34
CA GLU A 2 16.17 -12.32 2.48
C GLU A 2 16.97 -12.23 1.18
N SER A 3 16.40 -12.63 0.04
CA SER A 3 17.05 -12.52 -1.27
C SER A 3 17.37 -11.09 -1.71
N PHE A 4 16.60 -10.09 -1.24
CA PHE A 4 16.88 -8.67 -1.48
C PHE A 4 17.98 -8.18 -0.53
N ALA A 5 17.89 -8.53 0.75
CA ALA A 5 18.90 -8.18 1.74
C ALA A 5 20.30 -8.70 1.35
N ASN A 6 20.39 -9.94 0.86
CA ASN A 6 21.64 -10.54 0.36
C ASN A 6 22.23 -9.81 -0.86
N LYS A 7 21.42 -9.00 -1.55
CA LYS A 7 21.85 -8.16 -2.69
C LYS A 7 22.13 -6.71 -2.29
N GLY A 8 22.11 -6.41 -0.99
CA GLY A 8 22.26 -5.04 -0.48
C GLY A 8 21.05 -4.14 -0.74
N VAL A 9 19.86 -4.73 -0.94
CA VAL A 9 18.61 -3.99 -1.14
C VAL A 9 17.77 -4.05 0.13
N ALA A 10 17.48 -2.89 0.70
CA ALA A 10 16.47 -2.77 1.75
C ALA A 10 15.09 -3.08 1.14
N ALA A 11 14.40 -4.08 1.69
CA ALA A 11 13.07 -4.47 1.24
C ALA A 11 12.07 -4.29 2.38
N ILE A 12 10.97 -3.57 2.10
CA ILE A 12 9.92 -3.26 3.07
C ILE A 12 8.58 -3.67 2.45
N ALA A 13 7.74 -4.32 3.26
CA ALA A 13 6.38 -4.68 2.89
C ALA A 13 5.42 -4.07 3.92
N ILE A 14 4.30 -3.54 3.44
CA ILE A 14 3.20 -3.09 4.28
C ILE A 14 1.98 -3.95 3.97
N ASP A 15 1.17 -4.18 5.00
CA ASP A 15 -0.16 -4.71 4.76
C ASP A 15 -1.00 -3.65 4.04
N ALA A 16 -1.69 -4.06 2.99
CA ALA A 16 -2.76 -3.26 2.42
C ALA A 16 -3.85 -3.02 3.47
N ARG A 17 -4.61 -1.93 3.35
CA ARG A 17 -5.74 -1.70 4.26
C ARG A 17 -6.69 -2.90 4.24
N TYR A 18 -7.19 -3.27 5.41
CA TYR A 18 -8.08 -4.43 5.65
C TYR A 18 -7.48 -5.81 5.33
N HIS A 19 -6.15 -5.90 5.22
CA HIS A 19 -5.41 -7.16 5.06
C HIS A 19 -4.40 -7.34 6.20
N GLY A 20 -3.92 -8.57 6.41
CA GLY A 20 -2.89 -8.89 7.40
C GLY A 20 -3.23 -8.37 8.81
N GLU A 21 -2.28 -7.68 9.44
CA GLU A 21 -2.44 -7.04 10.75
C GLU A 21 -3.38 -5.82 10.70
N ARG A 22 -3.64 -5.26 9.52
CA ARG A 22 -4.58 -4.16 9.31
C ARG A 22 -6.01 -4.65 9.05
N ASN A 23 -6.26 -5.95 9.15
CA ASN A 23 -7.59 -6.51 9.04
C ASN A 23 -8.32 -6.46 10.38
N GLY A 24 -9.18 -5.44 10.54
CA GLY A 24 -10.03 -5.27 11.72
C GLY A 24 -11.35 -6.04 11.68
N ALA A 25 -11.61 -6.85 10.64
CA ALA A 25 -12.88 -7.55 10.49
C ALA A 25 -12.95 -8.82 11.34
N ARG A 26 -14.16 -9.17 11.81
CA ARG A 26 -14.41 -10.43 12.52
C ARG A 26 -14.13 -11.63 11.63
N ASN A 27 -14.48 -11.53 10.35
CA ASN A 27 -14.14 -12.51 9.33
C ASN A 27 -13.05 -11.95 8.42
N LYS A 28 -11.85 -12.54 8.50
CA LYS A 28 -10.69 -12.06 7.74
C LYS A 28 -10.90 -12.10 6.22
N ALA A 29 -11.73 -13.03 5.72
CA ALA A 29 -12.01 -13.16 4.29
C ALA A 29 -12.89 -12.01 3.75
N GLU A 30 -13.58 -11.27 4.61
CA GLU A 30 -14.58 -10.28 4.22
C GLU A 30 -14.13 -8.84 4.45
N GLY A 31 -13.08 -8.61 5.25
CA GLY A 31 -12.72 -7.26 5.70
C GLY A 31 -12.48 -6.24 4.58
N TYR A 32 -11.84 -6.67 3.49
CA TYR A 32 -11.67 -5.81 2.31
C TYR A 32 -13.00 -5.51 1.59
N THR A 33 -13.82 -6.53 1.37
CA THR A 33 -15.11 -6.42 0.67
C THR A 33 -16.09 -5.55 1.46
N GLU A 34 -16.15 -5.71 2.78
CA GLU A 34 -16.95 -4.87 3.66
C GLU A 34 -16.49 -3.42 3.62
N ALA A 35 -15.18 -3.18 3.66
CA ALA A 35 -14.63 -1.84 3.65
C ALA A 35 -14.90 -1.10 2.33
N ILE A 36 -14.68 -1.74 1.19
CA ILE A 36 -14.96 -1.10 -0.11
C ILE A 36 -16.46 -0.84 -0.30
N THR A 37 -17.32 -1.74 0.20
CA THR A 37 -18.78 -1.54 0.16
C THR A 37 -19.19 -0.35 1.02
N ARG A 38 -18.66 -0.26 2.25
CA ARG A 38 -18.88 0.88 3.15
C ARG A 38 -18.41 2.20 2.53
N ALA A 39 -17.18 2.25 2.01
CA ALA A 39 -16.60 3.43 1.36
C ALA A 39 -17.42 3.91 0.14
N TRP A 40 -17.99 2.97 -0.61
CA TRP A 40 -18.85 3.28 -1.75
C TRP A 40 -20.22 3.84 -1.33
N GLN A 41 -20.78 3.36 -0.22
CA GLN A 41 -22.10 3.77 0.29
C GLN A 41 -22.08 5.06 1.11
N ASP A 42 -20.95 5.39 1.72
CA ASP A 42 -20.80 6.57 2.57
C ASP A 42 -20.78 7.86 1.71
N PRO A 43 -21.65 8.85 1.97
CA PRO A 43 -21.68 10.10 1.22
C PRO A 43 -20.68 11.16 1.72
N ASP A 44 -20.00 10.96 2.86
CA ASP A 44 -19.07 11.96 3.42
C ASP A 44 -17.86 12.17 2.48
N PRO A 45 -17.55 13.40 2.04
CA PRO A 45 -16.36 13.66 1.24
C PRO A 45 -15.02 13.32 1.95
N ARG A 46 -15.03 13.14 3.28
CA ARG A 46 -13.86 12.79 4.10
C ARG A 46 -13.76 11.29 4.43
N ARG A 47 -14.67 10.48 3.91
CA ARG A 47 -14.67 9.02 4.07
C ARG A 47 -13.43 8.36 3.48
N GLU A 48 -13.27 7.09 3.79
CA GLU A 48 -12.33 6.19 3.14
C GLU A 48 -12.66 6.07 1.65
N HIS A 49 -11.66 6.07 0.78
CA HIS A 49 -11.90 6.04 -0.65
C HIS A 49 -12.09 4.60 -1.13
N PRO A 50 -13.08 4.34 -2.00
CA PRO A 50 -13.21 3.02 -2.61
C PRO A 50 -11.98 2.71 -3.47
N TRP A 51 -11.82 1.43 -3.82
CA TRP A 51 -10.93 1.00 -4.91
C TRP A 51 -9.43 1.30 -4.73
N PHE A 52 -8.77 0.59 -3.81
CA PHE A 52 -7.30 0.59 -3.58
C PHE A 52 -6.63 1.94 -3.30
N TYR A 53 -7.32 3.07 -3.50
CA TYR A 53 -6.81 4.42 -3.46
C TYR A 53 -6.06 4.71 -2.15
N ASP A 54 -6.72 4.41 -1.04
CA ASP A 54 -6.20 4.64 0.29
C ASP A 54 -4.91 3.84 0.58
N THR A 55 -4.74 2.65 -0.03
CA THR A 55 -3.46 1.91 0.06
C THR A 55 -2.41 2.50 -0.88
N CYS A 56 -2.78 3.01 -2.06
CA CYS A 56 -1.85 3.72 -2.94
C CYS A 56 -1.28 4.97 -2.25
N TRP A 57 -2.11 5.68 -1.49
CA TRP A 57 -1.65 6.78 -0.65
C TRP A 57 -0.66 6.32 0.42
N ASP A 58 -0.96 5.21 1.12
CA ASP A 58 -0.04 4.65 2.12
C ASP A 58 1.32 4.27 1.50
N LEU A 59 1.34 3.75 0.26
CA LEU A 59 2.58 3.46 -0.48
C LEU A 59 3.39 4.74 -0.75
N TRP A 60 2.75 5.83 -1.16
CA TRP A 60 3.43 7.11 -1.34
C TRP A 60 3.95 7.71 -0.03
N ARG A 61 3.19 7.59 1.06
CA ARG A 61 3.66 7.97 2.41
C ARG A 61 4.85 7.11 2.86
N LEU A 62 4.89 5.84 2.50
CA LEU A 62 6.07 5.00 2.73
C LEU A 62 7.27 5.54 1.97
N VAL A 63 7.13 5.89 0.68
CA VAL A 63 8.22 6.50 -0.11
C VAL A 63 8.76 7.77 0.58
N ASP A 64 7.88 8.65 1.07
CA ASP A 64 8.31 9.87 1.80
C ASP A 64 9.15 9.56 3.05
N VAL A 65 8.80 8.47 3.77
CA VAL A 65 9.57 8.01 4.93
C VAL A 65 10.92 7.46 4.48
N LEU A 66 10.96 6.70 3.40
CA LEU A 66 12.20 6.10 2.88
C LEU A 66 13.18 7.14 2.34
N GLN A 67 12.69 8.18 1.67
CA GLN A 67 13.53 9.27 1.17
C GLN A 67 14.23 10.07 2.27
N LYS A 68 13.73 10.00 3.51
CA LYS A 68 14.32 10.69 4.68
C LYS A 68 15.30 9.83 5.46
N ARG A 69 15.51 8.58 5.07
CA ARG A 69 16.42 7.66 5.76
C ARG A 69 17.83 7.78 5.20
N ASP A 70 18.81 7.95 6.09
CA ASP A 70 20.22 8.06 5.71
C ASP A 70 20.80 6.76 5.10
N ASP A 71 20.15 5.62 5.34
CA ASP A 71 20.54 4.31 4.83
C ASP A 71 19.88 3.91 3.50
N ILE A 72 19.11 4.82 2.87
CA ILE A 72 18.40 4.59 1.61
C ILE A 72 18.81 5.64 0.57
N ASP A 73 19.16 5.21 -0.64
CA ASP A 73 19.37 6.11 -1.79
C ASP A 73 18.00 6.52 -2.39
N PRO A 74 17.60 7.80 -2.31
CA PRO A 74 16.27 8.24 -2.76
C PRO A 74 16.08 8.10 -4.28
N ASN A 75 17.16 8.00 -5.07
CA ASN A 75 17.07 7.82 -6.52
C ASN A 75 16.96 6.35 -6.95
N ARG A 76 16.91 5.42 -5.99
CA ARG A 76 16.89 3.97 -6.24
C ARG A 76 15.79 3.24 -5.48
N ILE A 77 14.63 3.90 -5.34
CA ILE A 77 13.43 3.32 -4.75
C ILE A 77 12.59 2.69 -5.87
N GLY A 78 12.13 1.46 -5.65
CA GLY A 78 11.21 0.77 -6.56
C GLY A 78 10.08 0.09 -5.80
N MET A 79 8.94 -0.07 -6.46
CA MET A 79 7.76 -0.76 -5.92
C MET A 79 7.47 -2.03 -6.74
N LEU A 80 7.03 -3.08 -6.05
CA LEU A 80 6.64 -4.35 -6.65
C LEU A 80 5.40 -4.90 -5.95
N GLY A 81 4.46 -5.44 -6.72
CA GLY A 81 3.29 -6.10 -6.19
C GLY A 81 2.72 -7.17 -7.10
N THR A 82 2.00 -8.13 -6.51
CA THR A 82 1.36 -9.26 -7.19
C THR A 82 -0.14 -9.16 -7.06
N SER A 83 -0.89 -9.46 -8.15
CA SER A 83 -2.35 -9.43 -8.16
C SER A 83 -2.88 -8.05 -7.72
N MET A 84 -3.65 -7.98 -6.63
CA MET A 84 -4.08 -6.73 -5.99
C MET A 84 -2.92 -5.76 -5.77
N GLY A 85 -1.78 -6.25 -5.26
CA GLY A 85 -0.59 -5.42 -5.05
C GLY A 85 0.00 -4.89 -6.36
N GLY A 86 -0.19 -5.61 -7.47
CA GLY A 86 0.22 -5.15 -8.80
C GLY A 86 -0.64 -4.00 -9.29
N ILE A 87 -1.96 -4.06 -9.06
CA ILE A 87 -2.88 -2.95 -9.36
C ILE A 87 -2.50 -1.72 -8.54
N GLN A 88 -2.27 -1.89 -7.24
CA GLN A 88 -1.82 -0.81 -6.35
C GLN A 88 -0.49 -0.20 -6.81
N THR A 89 0.47 -1.03 -7.19
CA THR A 89 1.77 -0.58 -7.71
C THR A 89 1.59 0.23 -9.00
N TRP A 90 0.76 -0.26 -9.92
CA TRP A 90 0.50 0.43 -11.19
C TRP A 90 -0.22 1.77 -10.99
N LEU A 91 -1.23 1.81 -10.12
CA LEU A 91 -1.92 3.05 -9.78
C LEU A 91 -1.00 4.06 -9.07
N ALA A 92 -0.18 3.59 -8.12
CA ALA A 92 0.81 4.46 -7.47
C ALA A 92 1.81 5.02 -8.49
N ALA A 93 2.35 4.20 -9.39
CA ALA A 93 3.28 4.62 -10.42
C ALA A 93 2.65 5.56 -11.47
N SER A 94 1.34 5.47 -11.72
CA SER A 94 0.65 6.32 -12.71
C SER A 94 0.58 7.81 -12.35
N VAL A 95 0.92 8.16 -11.10
CA VAL A 95 0.96 9.53 -10.59
C VAL A 95 2.36 9.95 -10.15
N ASP A 96 3.37 9.14 -10.48
CA ASP A 96 4.80 9.50 -10.33
C ASP A 96 5.20 10.51 -11.42
N GLU A 97 6.05 11.48 -11.09
CA GLU A 97 6.44 12.60 -11.98
C GLU A 97 7.60 12.24 -12.93
#